data_AF-S4PJX2-F1
#
_entry.id   AF-S4PJX2-F1
#
_cell.length_a   1.000
_cell.length_b   1.000
_cell.length_c   1.000
_cell.angle_alpha   90.00
_cell.angle_beta   90.00
_cell.angle_gamma   90.00
#
_symmetry.space_group_name_H-M   'P 1'
#
loop_
_entity.id
_entity.type
_entity.pdbx_description
1 polymer ?
#
loop_
_entity_poly.entity_id
_entity_poly.type
_entity_poly.pdbx_seq_one_letter_code
_entity_poly.pdbx_strand_id
1 'polypeptide(L)'
;MAMAVNETNSDSLSPNEEPKLKYDRMGNDVQNILLKDAVSCICVHTKFICLGTQWGVIHLLDHEGNTVPISQDNNQKDLQAHAIAVNKISVD
;
A
#
# COMPACT_ATOMS: atom_id res chain seq x y z
N MET A 1 21.10 -1.69 44.33
CA MET A 1 19.63 -1.60 44.36
C MET A 1 19.23 -1.02 43.01
N ALA A 2 19.08 -1.84 41.97
CA ALA A 2 17.79 -2.35 41.46
C ALA A 2 16.76 -1.21 41.35
N MET A 3 16.16 -0.93 40.18
CA MET A 3 15.27 -1.86 39.48
C MET A 3 15.33 -1.68 37.96
N ALA A 4 15.41 -2.81 37.26
CA ALA A 4 15.08 -2.92 35.85
C ALA A 4 13.57 -2.67 35.67
N VAL A 5 13.19 -1.79 34.76
CA VAL A 5 11.81 -1.60 34.34
C VAL A 5 11.38 -2.81 33.50
N ASN A 6 10.31 -3.43 33.97
CA ASN A 6 9.78 -4.73 33.60
C ASN A 6 9.11 -4.69 32.21
N GLU A 7 9.61 -5.48 31.26
CA GLU A 7 8.88 -5.82 30.03
C GLU A 7 7.61 -6.58 30.40
N THR A 8 6.46 -5.91 30.33
CA THR A 8 5.16 -6.57 30.38
C THR A 8 4.32 -6.08 29.21
N ASN A 9 4.70 -6.49 27.99
CA ASN A 9 3.76 -6.47 26.87
C ASN A 9 2.98 -7.80 26.85
N SER A 10 2.12 -7.99 27.84
CA SER A 10 1.12 -9.05 27.80
C SER A 10 -0.07 -8.54 26.97
N ASP A 11 0.02 -8.71 25.66
CA ASP A 11 -1.05 -8.45 24.67
C ASP A 11 -2.20 -9.48 24.80
N SER A 12 -2.67 -9.76 26.02
CA SER A 12 -3.90 -10.53 26.23
C SER A 12 -5.07 -9.56 26.29
N LEU A 13 -5.62 -9.23 25.12
CA LEU A 13 -6.86 -8.45 25.01
C LEU A 13 -7.98 -9.19 25.76
N SER A 14 -8.73 -8.47 26.59
CA SER A 14 -9.97 -9.03 27.15
C SER A 14 -10.94 -9.33 26.00
N PRO A 15 -11.79 -10.38 26.08
CA PRO A 15 -12.64 -10.80 24.95
C PRO A 15 -13.66 -9.73 24.50
N ASN A 16 -13.83 -8.66 25.26
CA ASN A 16 -14.73 -7.54 24.98
C ASN A 16 -14.00 -6.24 24.55
N GLU A 17 -12.67 -6.24 24.44
CA GLU A 17 -11.91 -5.04 24.03
C GLU A 17 -11.79 -4.98 22.50
N GLU A 18 -12.10 -3.81 21.91
CA GLU A 18 -11.96 -3.58 20.47
C GLU A 18 -10.49 -3.70 20.04
N PRO A 19 -10.18 -4.43 18.95
CA PRO A 19 -8.80 -4.61 18.50
C PRO A 19 -8.20 -3.27 18.07
N LYS A 20 -7.03 -2.94 18.64
CA LYS A 20 -6.29 -1.72 18.29
C LYS A 20 -5.61 -1.91 16.94
N LEU A 21 -5.99 -1.10 15.95
CA LEU A 21 -5.32 -1.09 14.65
C LEU A 21 -4.01 -0.29 14.76
N LYS A 22 -2.91 -0.92 14.33
CA LYS A 22 -1.64 -0.24 14.08
C LYS A 22 -1.60 0.14 12.60
N TYR A 23 -1.27 1.39 12.31
CA TYR A 23 -1.11 1.88 10.95
C TYR A 23 0.22 2.62 10.82
N ASP A 24 0.78 2.57 9.61
CA ASP A 24 1.90 3.39 9.21
C ASP A 24 1.54 4.15 7.93
N ARG A 25 2.12 5.34 7.73
CA ARG A 25 1.83 6.18 6.57
C ARG A 25 2.75 5.81 5.41
N MET A 26 2.16 5.32 4.33
CA MET A 26 2.88 5.14 3.06
C MET A 26 3.28 6.49 2.45
N GLY A 27 4.54 6.63 2.09
CA GLY A 27 5.14 7.86 1.55
C GLY A 27 5.67 7.68 0.12
N ASN A 28 6.70 8.45 -0.23
CA ASN A 28 7.41 8.36 -1.50
C ASN A 28 6.53 8.70 -2.73
N ASP A 29 6.62 7.91 -3.79
CA ASP A 29 5.98 8.21 -5.07
C ASP A 29 4.46 8.16 -5.03
N VAL A 30 3.87 7.39 -4.11
CA VAL A 30 2.40 7.31 -3.99
C VAL A 30 1.78 8.68 -3.70
N GLN A 31 2.47 9.56 -2.98
CA GLN A 31 1.99 10.91 -2.73
C GLN A 31 1.88 11.70 -4.04
N ASN A 32 2.87 11.57 -4.93
CA ASN A 32 2.86 12.23 -6.23
C ASN A 32 1.76 11.67 -7.14
N ILE A 33 1.45 10.38 -7.04
CA ILE A 33 0.32 9.75 -7.75
C ILE A 33 -1.00 10.34 -7.24
N LEU A 34 -1.20 10.36 -5.92
CA LEU A 34 -2.42 10.84 -5.27
C LEU A 34 -2.66 12.36 -5.41
N LEU A 35 -1.60 13.14 -5.65
CA LEU A 35 -1.72 14.56 -5.97
C LEU A 35 -2.21 14.79 -7.41
N LYS A 36 -1.98 13.84 -8.32
CA LYS A 36 -2.33 13.95 -9.74
C LYS A 36 -3.68 13.32 -10.07
N ASP A 37 -3.98 12.16 -9.46
CA ASP A 37 -5.18 11.39 -9.73
C ASP A 37 -5.68 10.68 -8.46
N ALA A 38 -6.97 10.36 -8.43
CA ALA A 38 -7.60 9.63 -7.33
C ALA A 38 -7.49 8.11 -7.55
N VAL A 39 -7.19 7.38 -6.48
CA VAL A 39 -7.20 5.91 -6.49
C VAL A 39 -8.64 5.39 -6.48
N SER A 40 -8.93 4.46 -7.39
CA SER A 40 -10.22 3.79 -7.51
C SER A 40 -10.20 2.34 -7.00
N CYS A 41 -9.04 1.66 -7.04
CA CYS A 41 -8.90 0.32 -6.45
C CYS A 41 -7.44 0.02 -6.04
N ILE A 42 -7.29 -0.98 -5.15
CA ILE A 42 -5.99 -1.49 -4.69
C ILE A 42 -5.99 -3.02 -4.68
N CYS A 43 -4.87 -3.63 -5.06
CA CYS A 43 -4.61 -5.06 -4.93
C CYS A 43 -3.23 -5.25 -4.28
N VAL A 44 -3.16 -5.99 -3.18
CA VAL A 44 -1.93 -6.20 -2.42
C VAL A 44 -1.39 -7.59 -2.70
N HIS A 45 -0.14 -7.65 -3.13
CA HIS A 45 0.61 -8.89 -3.31
C HIS A 45 1.78 -8.93 -2.33
N THR A 46 2.37 -10.10 -2.10
CA THR A 46 3.48 -10.26 -1.15
C THR A 46 4.73 -9.44 -1.50
N LYS A 47 4.93 -9.15 -2.79
CA LYS A 47 6.11 -8.44 -3.31
C LYS A 47 5.86 -6.98 -3.68
N PHE A 48 4.61 -6.60 -3.91
CA PHE A 48 4.24 -5.30 -4.45
C PHE A 48 2.76 -5.02 -4.22
N ILE A 49 2.37 -3.78 -4.47
CA ILE A 49 1.01 -3.28 -4.39
C ILE A 49 0.64 -2.72 -5.76
N CYS A 50 -0.51 -3.11 -6.30
CA CYS A 50 -1.08 -2.52 -7.50
C CYS A 50 -2.14 -1.48 -7.11
N LEU A 51 -2.02 -0.26 -7.63
CA LEU A 51 -3.00 0.81 -7.49
C LEU A 51 -3.63 1.11 -8.84
N GLY A 52 -4.96 1.05 -8.92
CA GLY A 52 -5.73 1.55 -10.06
C GLY A 52 -6.29 2.93 -9.77
N THR A 53 -6.28 3.81 -10.78
CA THR A 53 -6.74 5.19 -10.64
C THR A 53 -7.97 5.51 -11.48
N GLN A 54 -8.57 6.68 -11.25
CA GLN A 54 -9.77 7.14 -11.95
C GLN A 54 -9.55 7.44 -13.43
N TRP A 55 -8.32 7.72 -13.87
CA TRP A 55 -7.99 7.87 -15.29
C TRP A 55 -7.57 6.57 -15.98
N GLY A 56 -7.74 5.43 -15.33
CA GLY A 56 -7.49 4.13 -15.95
C GLY A 56 -6.02 3.69 -15.95
N VAL A 57 -5.19 4.37 -15.14
CA VAL A 57 -3.78 4.03 -14.95
C VAL A 57 -3.65 2.99 -13.84
N ILE A 58 -2.73 2.04 -14.04
CA ILE A 58 -2.30 1.09 -13.02
C ILE A 58 -0.85 1.40 -12.66
N HIS A 59 -0.60 1.66 -11.38
CA HIS A 59 0.72 1.84 -10.80
C HIS A 59 1.11 0.60 -10.00
N LEU A 60 2.36 0.18 -10.16
CA LEU A 60 2.96 -0.86 -9.35
C LEU A 60 3.86 -0.19 -8.30
N LEU A 61 3.65 -0.48 -7.04
CA LEU A 61 4.40 0.07 -5.92
C LEU A 61 5.03 -1.03 -5.09
N ASP A 62 6.13 -0.72 -4.39
CA ASP A 62 6.57 -1.54 -3.28
C ASP A 62 5.76 -1.21 -2.00
N HIS A 63 6.05 -1.91 -0.90
CA HIS A 63 5.35 -1.72 0.38
C HIS A 63 5.66 -0.39 1.07
N GLU A 64 6.68 0.35 0.62
CA GLU A 64 7.01 1.69 1.12
C GLU A 64 6.37 2.80 0.26
N GLY A 65 5.80 2.45 -0.89
CA GLY A 65 5.13 3.37 -1.82
C GLY A 65 6.02 3.90 -2.94
N ASN A 66 7.18 3.29 -3.20
CA ASN A 66 8.01 3.63 -4.36
C ASN A 66 7.47 2.96 -5.63
N THR A 67 7.59 3.65 -6.77
CA THR A 67 7.13 3.08 -8.05
C THR A 67 8.07 1.99 -8.54
N VAL A 68 7.52 0.80 -8.77
CA VAL A 68 8.21 -0.34 -9.35
C VAL A 68 7.98 -0.33 -10.87
N PRO A 69 9.04 -0.39 -11.70
CA PRO A 69 8.90 -0.48 -13.14
C PRO A 69 8.18 -1.77 -13.55
N ILE A 70 7.22 -1.65 -14.46
CA ILE A 70 6.38 -2.76 -14.93
C ILE A 70 7.12 -3.55 -16.01
N SER A 71 7.96 -2.89 -16.79
CA SER A 71 8.75 -3.48 -17.86
C SER A 71 10.19 -3.75 -17.42
N GLN A 72 10.79 -4.82 -17.96
CA GLN A 72 12.18 -5.22 -17.67
C GLN A 72 13.21 -4.19 -18.16
N ASP A 73 12.83 -3.34 -19.11
CA ASP A 73 13.68 -2.28 -19.66
C ASP A 73 13.64 -0.97 -18.83
N ASN A 74 12.89 -0.95 -17.72
CA ASN A 74 12.66 0.23 -16.86
C ASN A 74 12.06 1.45 -17.56
N ASN A 75 11.57 1.31 -18.79
CA ASN A 75 11.01 2.44 -19.54
C ASN A 75 9.55 2.72 -19.17
N GLN A 76 8.84 1.74 -18.60
CA GLN A 76 7.44 1.87 -18.27
C GLN A 76 7.21 1.76 -16.76
N LYS A 77 6.84 2.88 -16.14
CA LYS A 77 6.58 3.00 -14.69
C LYS A 77 5.10 2.80 -14.34
N ASP A 78 4.22 2.96 -15.32
CA ASP A 78 2.77 2.93 -15.20
C ASP A 78 2.15 2.27 -16.42
N LEU A 79 0.96 1.70 -16.23
CA LEU A 79 0.23 1.01 -17.29
C LEU A 79 -1.10 1.71 -17.52
N GLN A 80 -1.24 2.39 -18.67
CA GLN A 80 -2.54 2.86 -19.13
C GLN A 80 -3.38 1.65 -19.57
N ALA A 81 -4.13 1.08 -18.63
CA ALA A 81 -4.92 -0.14 -18.87
C ALA A 81 -6.32 0.17 -19.43
N HIS A 82 -6.91 1.29 -19.00
CA HIS A 82 -8.27 1.69 -19.36
C HIS A 82 -8.33 3.17 -19.74
N ALA A 83 -9.35 3.60 -20.47
CA ALA A 83 -9.61 5.03 -20.74
C ALA A 83 -10.39 5.73 -19.61
N ILE A 84 -10.86 4.95 -18.63
CA ILE A 84 -11.70 5.35 -17.50
C ILE A 84 -11.23 4.62 -16.24
N ALA A 85 -11.84 4.91 -15.10
CA ALA A 85 -11.47 4.37 -13.79
C ALA A 85 -11.30 2.84 -13.77
N VAL A 86 -10.21 2.38 -13.15
CA VAL A 86 -9.98 0.95 -12.90
C VAL A 86 -10.77 0.52 -11.67
N ASN A 87 -11.74 -0.37 -11.83
CA ASN A 87 -12.60 -0.78 -10.71
C ASN A 87 -12.05 -1.96 -9.90
N LYS A 88 -11.26 -2.82 -10.52
CA LYS A 88 -10.74 -4.03 -9.89
C LYS A 88 -9.43 -4.45 -10.53
N ILE A 89 -8.49 -4.86 -9.70
CA ILE A 89 -7.25 -5.52 -10.09
C ILE A 89 -7.18 -6.85 -9.33
N SER A 90 -6.74 -7.89 -10.00
CA SER A 90 -6.41 -9.18 -9.39
C SER A 90 -5.06 -9.64 -9.92
N VAL A 91 -4.22 -10.14 -9.03
CA VAL A 91 -2.90 -10.66 -9.32
C VAL A 91 -2.82 -12.05 -8.70
N ASP A 92 -2.25 -13.00 -9.44
CA ASP A 92 -1.98 -14.37 -9.02
C ASP A 92 -0.51 -14.51 -8.59
#